data_AF-A0A8W8HQN8-F1
#
_entry.id   AF-A0A8W8HQN8-F1
#
_cell.length_a   1.000
_cell.length_b   1.000
_cell.length_c   1.000
_cell.angle_alpha   90.00
_cell.angle_beta   90.00
_cell.angle_gamma   90.00
#
_symmetry.space_group_name_H-M   'P 1'
#
loop_
_entity.id
_entity.type
_entity.pdbx_description
1 polymer ?
#
loop_
_entity_poly.entity_id
_entity_poly.type
_entity_poly.pdbx_seq_one_letter_code
_entity_poly.pdbx_strand_id
1 'polypeptide(L)'
;MEEDMDVSTTTPLSTMKGTVIVHPKYLEIVDQAQESDFAIPVIYRAGINKELIEDWLENHKPSTICRNQGFGWIHIINQRIPKNIVGDVEGLEDAWEDLLASKRQICKERIFELAKNYRVLPGKWMFWVSPGGKGDHFWSLIAKGVASGKTLATHAKMSALEENTSHVVCIYNDNFLDEEEVYESERTIRSLGIKCSLHYKPDVFTYLGVYGMNPWGIRPTIYTSHFDILKNQSIIRKRDEHLDT
;
A
#
# COMPACT_ATOMS: atom_id res chain seq x y z
N MET A 1 5.23 3.12 34.07
CA MET A 1 5.84 4.16 33.21
C MET A 1 5.89 3.54 31.84
N GLU A 2 4.71 3.51 31.22
CA GLU A 2 4.48 3.07 29.85
C GLU A 2 4.50 4.35 29.02
N GLU A 3 5.47 4.45 28.11
CA GLU A 3 5.44 5.48 27.07
C GLU A 3 4.50 5.00 25.98
N ASP A 4 3.30 5.56 25.96
CA ASP A 4 2.38 5.52 24.84
C ASP A 4 3.06 6.14 23.61
N MET A 5 3.48 5.27 22.69
CA MET A 5 3.98 5.67 21.39
C MET A 5 2.77 5.96 20.50
N ASP A 6 2.44 7.24 20.44
CA ASP A 6 1.37 7.84 19.66
C ASP A 6 1.50 7.46 18.17
N VAL A 7 0.54 6.66 17.68
CA VAL A 7 0.36 6.33 16.26
C VAL A 7 -0.92 7.02 15.82
N SER A 8 -0.86 8.32 15.58
CA SER A 8 -1.95 9.07 14.91
C SER A 8 -1.55 10.51 14.61
N THR A 9 -0.78 10.73 13.54
CA THR A 9 -0.80 12.02 12.85
C THR A 9 -0.76 11.79 11.35
N THR A 10 -1.92 11.54 10.77
CA THR A 10 -2.18 11.82 9.35
C THR A 10 -3.19 12.97 9.31
N THR A 11 -2.72 14.14 8.94
CA THR A 11 -3.52 15.37 8.84
C THR A 11 -4.58 15.21 7.73
N PRO A 12 -5.85 15.63 7.92
CA PRO A 12 -6.86 15.59 6.87
C PRO A 12 -6.46 16.46 5.68
N LEU A 13 -6.69 15.98 4.45
CA LEU A 13 -6.31 16.65 3.19
C LEU A 13 -7.25 17.85 2.85
N SER A 14 -7.55 18.71 3.82
CA SER A 14 -8.55 19.80 3.69
C SER A 14 -7.98 21.17 3.31
N THR A 15 -6.72 21.27 2.89
CA THR A 15 -6.12 22.58 2.56
C THR A 15 -5.36 22.62 1.24
N MET A 16 -5.96 22.13 0.15
CA MET A 16 -5.62 22.66 -1.18
C MET A 16 -6.11 24.12 -1.30
N LYS A 17 -5.39 25.07 -0.69
CA LYS A 17 -5.53 26.51 -0.95
C LYS A 17 -4.78 26.84 -2.25
N GLY A 18 -5.36 26.44 -3.37
CA GLY A 18 -4.88 26.79 -4.70
C GLY A 18 -5.90 26.35 -5.73
N THR A 19 -6.20 27.22 -6.70
CA THR A 19 -7.24 27.07 -7.72
C THR A 19 -6.97 25.89 -8.68
N VAL A 20 -7.05 24.68 -8.16
CA VAL A 20 -7.02 23.44 -8.92
C VAL A 20 -8.44 22.90 -8.89
N ILE A 21 -9.09 22.81 -10.04
CA ILE A 21 -10.41 22.17 -10.13
C ILE A 21 -10.19 20.68 -9.90
N VAL A 22 -10.53 20.22 -8.71
CA VAL A 22 -10.41 18.82 -8.33
C VAL A 22 -11.71 18.09 -8.68
N HIS A 23 -11.60 16.95 -9.33
CA HIS A 23 -12.76 16.13 -9.66
C HIS A 23 -13.39 15.58 -8.36
N PRO A 24 -14.71 15.66 -8.12
CA PRO A 24 -15.35 15.20 -6.87
C PRO A 24 -15.00 13.74 -6.51
N LYS A 25 -15.00 12.83 -7.50
CA LYS A 25 -14.56 11.44 -7.30
C LYS A 25 -13.13 11.29 -6.78
N TYR A 26 -12.22 12.21 -7.07
CA TYR A 26 -10.88 12.15 -6.50
C TYR A 26 -10.91 12.40 -4.99
N LEU A 27 -11.72 13.36 -4.53
CA LEU A 27 -11.90 13.62 -3.10
C LEU A 27 -12.50 12.41 -2.40
N GLU A 28 -13.53 11.79 -2.99
CA GLU A 28 -14.12 10.54 -2.47
C GLU A 28 -13.06 9.42 -2.33
N ILE A 29 -12.14 9.27 -3.30
CA ILE A 29 -11.07 8.27 -3.23
C ILE A 29 -10.09 8.58 -2.08
N VAL A 30 -9.74 9.85 -1.90
CA VAL A 30 -8.83 10.28 -0.82
C VAL A 30 -9.49 10.03 0.54
N ASP A 31 -10.73 10.48 0.71
CA ASP A 31 -11.48 10.37 1.96
C ASP A 31 -11.64 8.90 2.35
N GLN A 32 -12.05 8.03 1.42
CA GLN A 32 -12.16 6.58 1.67
C GLN A 32 -10.83 5.94 2.09
N ALA A 33 -9.72 6.36 1.48
CA ALA A 33 -8.39 5.86 1.84
C ALA A 33 -8.03 6.28 3.28
N GLN A 34 -8.25 7.55 3.63
CA GLN A 34 -7.98 8.08 4.98
C GLN A 34 -8.87 7.41 6.03
N GLU A 35 -10.19 7.34 5.81
CA GLU A 35 -11.13 6.65 6.69
C GLU A 35 -10.77 5.19 6.93
N SER A 36 -10.13 4.53 5.96
CA SER A 36 -9.71 3.13 6.11
C SER A 36 -8.53 2.98 7.06
N ASP A 37 -7.62 3.94 7.06
CA ASP A 37 -6.43 3.92 7.91
C ASP A 37 -6.74 4.35 9.36
N PHE A 38 -7.86 5.06 9.62
CA PHE A 38 -8.33 5.40 10.98
C PHE A 38 -9.30 4.37 11.60
N ALA A 39 -9.74 3.38 10.83
CA ALA A 39 -10.69 2.36 11.29
C ALA A 39 -10.01 1.27 12.15
N ILE A 40 -10.81 0.42 12.79
CA ILE A 40 -10.33 -0.62 13.71
C ILE A 40 -9.39 -1.59 12.95
N PRO A 41 -8.12 -1.72 13.36
CA PRO A 41 -7.19 -2.64 12.70
C PRO A 41 -7.28 -4.04 13.31
N VAL A 42 -7.13 -5.06 12.47
CA VAL A 42 -6.96 -6.47 12.88
C VAL A 42 -5.52 -6.86 12.61
N ILE A 43 -4.73 -7.19 13.65
CA ILE A 43 -3.27 -7.28 13.51
C ILE A 43 -2.74 -8.63 14.02
N TYR A 44 -1.94 -9.29 13.19
CA TYR A 44 -1.04 -10.37 13.59
C TYR A 44 0.43 -9.91 13.49
N ARG A 45 1.18 -10.07 14.58
CA ARG A 45 2.63 -9.79 14.66
C ARG A 45 3.38 -11.11 14.89
N ALA A 46 4.16 -11.53 13.89
CA ALA A 46 4.98 -12.71 13.97
C ALA A 46 5.99 -12.61 15.12
N GLY A 47 6.10 -13.66 15.94
CA GLY A 47 6.98 -13.69 17.11
C GLY A 47 6.44 -12.99 18.35
N ILE A 48 5.33 -12.23 18.24
CA ILE A 48 4.67 -11.55 19.37
C ILE A 48 3.32 -12.20 19.70
N ASN A 49 2.52 -12.51 18.68
CA ASN A 49 1.26 -13.23 18.86
C ASN A 49 1.54 -14.64 19.44
N LYS A 50 0.77 -15.02 20.46
CA LYS A 50 0.86 -16.34 21.11
C LYS A 50 0.22 -17.46 20.28
N GLU A 51 -0.86 -17.12 19.59
CA GLU A 51 -1.58 -18.01 18.67
C GLU A 51 -0.76 -18.27 17.40
N LEU A 52 -0.81 -19.49 16.87
CA LEU A 52 -0.19 -19.81 15.60
C LEU A 52 -0.93 -19.10 14.45
N ILE A 53 -0.21 -18.73 13.39
CA ILE A 53 -0.82 -17.98 12.29
C ILE A 53 -1.95 -18.75 11.60
N GLU A 54 -1.86 -20.08 11.55
CA GLU A 54 -2.92 -20.95 11.02
C GLU A 54 -4.24 -20.77 11.76
N ASP A 55 -4.20 -20.86 13.08
CA ASP A 55 -5.37 -20.73 13.94
C ASP A 55 -5.92 -19.30 13.88
N TRP A 56 -5.01 -18.31 13.88
CA TRP A 56 -5.38 -16.91 13.81
C TRP A 56 -6.12 -16.59 12.51
N LEU A 57 -5.65 -17.11 11.38
CA LEU A 57 -6.30 -16.94 10.08
C LEU A 57 -7.68 -17.61 10.00
N GLU A 58 -7.89 -18.71 10.71
CA GLU A 58 -9.19 -19.37 10.78
C GLU A 58 -10.20 -18.53 11.56
N ASN A 59 -9.74 -17.84 12.61
CA ASN A 59 -10.53 -16.95 13.44
C ASN A 59 -10.73 -15.53 12.86
N HIS A 60 -9.89 -15.13 11.90
CA HIS A 60 -9.85 -13.77 11.33
C HIS A 60 -9.89 -13.80 9.79
N LYS A 61 -10.83 -14.56 9.24
CA LYS A 61 -11.02 -14.66 7.78
C LYS A 61 -11.40 -13.27 7.22
N PRO A 62 -10.76 -12.81 6.13
CA PRO A 62 -11.15 -11.57 5.48
C PRO A 62 -12.63 -11.49 5.10
N SER A 63 -13.22 -12.63 4.74
CA SER A 63 -14.66 -12.75 4.44
C SER A 63 -15.59 -12.50 5.63
N THR A 64 -15.07 -12.42 6.87
CA THR A 64 -15.86 -12.17 8.08
C THR A 64 -15.55 -10.83 8.75
N ILE A 65 -14.58 -10.06 8.24
CA ILE A 65 -14.15 -8.79 8.81
C ILE A 65 -14.70 -7.65 7.95
N CYS A 66 -15.80 -7.03 8.37
CA CYS A 66 -16.58 -6.13 7.53
C CYS A 66 -16.31 -4.64 7.81
N ARG A 67 -16.28 -3.84 6.74
CA ARG A 67 -16.12 -2.37 6.79
C ARG A 67 -17.24 -1.71 7.61
N ASN A 68 -18.48 -2.18 7.45
CA ASN A 68 -19.66 -1.67 8.17
C ASN A 68 -19.66 -1.97 9.69
N GLN A 69 -18.76 -2.84 10.16
CA GLN A 69 -18.52 -3.09 11.58
C GLN A 69 -17.38 -2.22 12.15
N GLY A 70 -16.85 -1.30 11.34
CA GLY A 70 -15.80 -0.37 11.73
C GLY A 70 -14.38 -0.88 11.49
N PHE A 71 -14.20 -2.03 10.83
CA PHE A 71 -12.85 -2.54 10.51
C PHE A 71 -12.26 -1.85 9.27
N GLY A 72 -10.97 -1.56 9.32
CA GLY A 72 -10.22 -0.96 8.20
C GLY A 72 -9.41 -1.99 7.43
N TRP A 73 -8.44 -2.56 8.13
CA TRP A 73 -7.39 -3.37 7.54
C TRP A 73 -7.05 -4.58 8.40
N ILE A 74 -6.73 -5.67 7.72
CA ILE A 74 -6.17 -6.88 8.31
C ILE A 74 -4.67 -6.87 8.00
N HIS A 75 -3.83 -6.87 9.03
CA HIS A 75 -2.40 -6.68 8.93
C HIS A 75 -1.63 -7.92 9.36
N ILE A 76 -0.56 -8.21 8.62
CA ILE A 76 0.48 -9.17 9.02
C ILE A 76 1.81 -8.43 9.08
N ILE A 77 2.44 -8.45 10.24
CA ILE A 77 3.73 -7.81 10.51
C ILE A 77 4.75 -8.90 10.83
N ASN A 78 5.84 -8.94 10.08
CA ASN A 78 6.96 -9.83 10.35
C ASN A 78 7.80 -9.31 11.52
N GLN A 79 8.52 -10.19 12.21
CA GLN A 79 9.51 -9.85 13.24
C GLN A 79 10.74 -9.08 12.71
N ARG A 80 11.01 -9.13 11.40
CA ARG A 80 12.12 -8.41 10.77
C ARG A 80 11.87 -6.90 10.83
N ILE A 81 12.87 -6.17 11.29
CA ILE A 81 12.89 -4.70 11.25
C ILE A 81 13.17 -4.28 9.79
N PRO A 82 12.37 -3.38 9.20
CA PRO A 82 12.67 -2.78 7.90
C PRO A 82 14.08 -2.20 7.85
N LYS A 83 14.78 -2.35 6.72
CA LYS A 83 16.15 -1.84 6.55
C LYS A 83 16.20 -0.31 6.61
N ASN A 84 15.13 0.34 6.18
CA ASN A 84 14.98 1.79 6.22
C ASN A 84 14.11 2.18 7.42
N ILE A 85 14.74 2.84 8.40
CA ILE A 85 14.08 3.47 9.55
C ILE A 85 13.14 4.59 9.06
N VAL A 86 12.06 4.83 9.81
CA VAL A 86 11.01 5.84 9.60
C VAL A 86 11.54 7.11 8.91
N GLY A 87 11.05 7.37 7.69
CA GLY A 87 11.30 8.62 6.98
C GLY A 87 10.56 9.79 7.62
N ASP A 88 10.97 11.02 7.30
CA ASP A 88 10.36 12.25 7.78
C ASP A 88 9.10 12.57 6.97
N VAL A 89 7.97 11.96 7.35
CA VAL A 89 6.69 12.14 6.66
C VAL A 89 6.14 13.56 6.85
N GLU A 90 6.32 14.14 8.04
CA GLU A 90 5.87 15.51 8.33
C GLU A 90 6.62 16.52 7.46
N GLY A 91 7.95 16.44 7.42
CA GLY A 91 8.75 17.31 6.55
C GLY A 91 8.48 17.09 5.06
N LEU A 92 8.14 15.86 4.65
CA LEU A 92 7.70 15.55 3.28
C LEU A 92 6.40 16.29 2.94
N GLU A 93 5.42 16.26 3.84
CA GLU A 93 4.12 16.93 3.67
C GLU A 93 4.29 18.45 3.61
N ASP A 94 5.10 19.04 4.49
CA ASP A 94 5.42 20.47 4.47
C ASP A 94 6.08 20.89 3.14
N ALA A 95 7.09 20.16 2.68
CA ALA A 95 7.77 20.45 1.43
C ALA A 95 6.87 20.25 0.19
N TRP A 96 5.88 19.36 0.31
CA TRP A 96 4.88 19.18 -0.72
C TRP A 96 3.94 20.37 -0.81
N GLU A 97 3.46 20.90 0.31
CA GLU A 97 2.63 22.12 0.34
C GLU A 97 3.40 23.34 -0.21
N ASP A 98 4.68 23.48 0.14
CA ASP A 98 5.56 24.50 -0.45
C ASP A 98 5.69 24.35 -1.98
N LEU A 99 5.83 23.11 -2.46
CA LEU A 99 5.90 22.82 -3.89
C LEU A 99 4.59 23.19 -4.60
N LEU A 100 3.43 22.84 -4.03
CA LEU A 100 2.12 23.22 -4.54
C LEU A 100 1.95 24.74 -4.58
N ALA A 101 2.35 25.46 -3.52
CA ALA A 101 2.28 26.91 -3.43
C ALA A 101 3.20 27.61 -4.42
N SER A 102 4.33 27.00 -4.77
CA SER A 102 5.34 27.56 -5.69
C SER A 102 4.86 27.70 -7.14
N LYS A 103 3.74 27.06 -7.51
CA LYS A 103 3.22 26.96 -8.89
C LYS A 103 4.19 26.34 -9.90
N ARG A 104 5.24 25.66 -9.42
CA ARG A 104 6.09 24.84 -10.28
C ARG A 104 5.28 23.67 -10.82
N GLN A 105 5.65 23.19 -12.01
CA GLN A 105 5.04 22.00 -12.57
C GLN A 105 5.25 20.81 -11.62
N ILE A 106 4.16 20.15 -11.26
CA ILE A 106 4.18 18.91 -10.50
C ILE A 106 4.41 17.75 -11.48
N CYS A 107 5.43 16.93 -11.21
CA CYS A 107 5.74 15.72 -11.97
C CYS A 107 6.29 14.64 -11.04
N LYS A 108 6.37 13.41 -11.54
CA LYS A 108 6.83 12.24 -10.77
C LYS A 108 8.24 12.43 -10.24
N GLU A 109 9.14 12.99 -11.04
CA GLU A 109 10.55 13.17 -10.68
C GLU A 109 10.71 14.06 -9.45
N ARG A 110 9.94 15.16 -9.36
CA ARG A 110 9.95 16.04 -8.19
C ARG A 110 9.43 15.35 -6.93
N ILE A 111 8.36 14.55 -7.07
CA ILE A 111 7.84 13.77 -5.94
C ILE A 111 8.88 12.75 -5.48
N PHE A 112 9.63 12.15 -6.40
CA PHE A 112 10.70 11.20 -6.07
C PHE A 112 11.92 11.88 -5.46
N GLU A 113 12.23 13.12 -5.85
CA GLU A 113 13.23 13.94 -5.17
C GLU A 113 12.82 14.23 -3.72
N LEU A 114 11.56 14.60 -3.47
CA LEU A 114 11.04 14.76 -2.12
C LEU A 114 11.15 13.45 -1.32
N ALA A 115 10.70 12.33 -1.90
CA ALA A 115 10.81 11.01 -1.26
C ALA A 115 12.25 10.67 -0.84
N LYS A 116 13.25 11.00 -1.69
CA LYS A 116 14.67 10.81 -1.37
C LYS A 116 15.13 11.72 -0.25
N ASN A 117 14.79 13.02 -0.32
CA ASN A 117 15.22 14.02 0.66
C ASN A 117 14.71 13.70 2.06
N TYR A 118 13.47 13.23 2.15
CA TYR A 118 12.79 12.92 3.41
C TYR A 118 12.83 11.43 3.77
N ARG A 119 13.52 10.60 2.99
CA ARG A 119 13.68 9.14 3.19
C ARG A 119 12.35 8.37 3.28
N VAL A 120 11.31 8.84 2.61
CA VAL A 120 10.03 8.14 2.46
C VAL A 120 10.11 7.22 1.25
N LEU A 121 10.85 6.13 1.41
CA LEU A 121 11.23 5.18 0.36
C LEU A 121 10.42 3.88 0.26
N PRO A 122 9.56 3.48 1.22
CA PRO A 122 8.76 2.28 1.04
C PRO A 122 7.82 2.34 -0.17
N GLY A 123 7.43 1.17 -0.65
CA GLY A 123 6.40 1.02 -1.68
C GLY A 123 5.71 -0.33 -1.56
N LYS A 124 4.63 -0.52 -2.33
CA LYS A 124 3.82 -1.73 -2.24
C LYS A 124 3.40 -2.28 -3.59
N TRP A 125 3.45 -3.61 -3.70
CA TRP A 125 2.69 -4.34 -4.71
C TRP A 125 1.24 -4.47 -4.25
N MET A 126 0.32 -4.20 -5.17
CA MET A 126 -1.12 -4.29 -4.96
C MET A 126 -1.76 -5.27 -5.93
N PHE A 127 -2.75 -6.01 -5.46
CA PHE A 127 -3.70 -6.71 -6.33
C PHE A 127 -5.09 -6.75 -5.73
N TRP A 128 -6.07 -7.05 -6.57
CA TRP A 128 -7.46 -7.20 -6.18
C TRP A 128 -7.90 -8.65 -6.24
N VAL A 129 -8.69 -9.08 -5.26
CA VAL A 129 -9.24 -10.43 -5.18
C VAL A 129 -10.71 -10.36 -4.75
N SER A 130 -11.54 -11.18 -5.39
CA SER A 130 -12.95 -11.30 -5.02
C SER A 130 -13.10 -11.79 -3.58
N PRO A 131 -14.11 -11.30 -2.83
CA PRO A 131 -14.37 -11.74 -1.47
C PRO A 131 -14.76 -13.23 -1.39
N GLY A 132 -14.91 -13.72 -0.15
CA GLY A 132 -15.22 -15.12 0.15
C GLY A 132 -13.98 -16.03 0.09
N GLY A 133 -14.18 -17.33 -0.12
CA GLY A 133 -13.12 -18.33 0.04
C GLY A 133 -11.86 -18.11 -0.82
N LYS A 134 -11.98 -17.45 -1.99
CA LYS A 134 -10.81 -17.07 -2.80
C LYS A 134 -9.98 -15.97 -2.14
N GLY A 135 -10.63 -14.94 -1.60
CA GLY A 135 -9.99 -13.87 -0.83
C GLY A 135 -9.29 -14.43 0.40
N ASP A 136 -9.99 -15.27 1.17
CA ASP A 136 -9.45 -15.92 2.37
C ASP A 136 -8.22 -16.76 2.04
N HIS A 137 -8.27 -17.56 0.97
CA HIS A 137 -7.16 -18.38 0.54
C HIS A 137 -5.94 -17.55 0.12
N PHE A 138 -6.14 -16.52 -0.71
CA PHE A 138 -5.04 -15.66 -1.17
C PHE A 138 -4.41 -14.90 -0.01
N TRP A 139 -5.24 -14.41 0.92
CA TRP A 139 -4.74 -13.79 2.14
C TRP A 139 -3.92 -14.75 2.99
N SER A 140 -4.40 -15.99 3.19
CA SER A 140 -3.68 -17.01 3.95
C SER A 140 -2.28 -17.27 3.39
N LEU A 141 -2.15 -17.36 2.06
CA LEU A 141 -0.85 -17.54 1.40
C LEU A 141 0.11 -16.36 1.67
N ILE A 142 -0.38 -15.13 1.48
CA ILE A 142 0.40 -13.91 1.75
C ILE A 142 0.79 -13.83 3.22
N ALA A 143 -0.17 -14.01 4.12
CA ALA A 143 0.00 -13.90 5.55
C ALA A 143 1.06 -14.87 6.07
N LYS A 144 0.96 -16.15 5.71
CA LYS A 144 1.95 -17.17 6.06
C LYS A 144 3.32 -16.87 5.45
N GLY A 145 3.34 -16.44 4.19
CA GLY A 145 4.58 -16.06 3.50
C GLY A 145 5.31 -14.89 4.17
N VAL A 146 4.57 -13.85 4.56
CA VAL A 146 5.11 -12.69 5.26
C VAL A 146 5.56 -13.07 6.67
N ALA A 147 4.72 -13.74 7.47
CA ALA A 147 5.06 -14.08 8.85
C ALA A 147 6.27 -15.02 8.99
N SER A 148 6.41 -15.98 8.07
CA SER A 148 7.55 -16.91 8.04
C SER A 148 8.83 -16.31 7.44
N GLY A 149 8.75 -15.12 6.85
CA GLY A 149 9.88 -14.49 6.16
C GLY A 149 10.20 -15.07 4.78
N LYS A 150 9.29 -15.86 4.20
CA LYS A 150 9.40 -16.38 2.83
C LYS A 150 9.27 -15.27 1.78
N THR A 151 8.58 -14.18 2.09
CA THR A 151 8.57 -12.97 1.26
C THR A 151 9.68 -12.01 1.64
N LEU A 152 10.02 -11.06 0.76
CA LEU A 152 10.86 -9.93 1.16
C LEU A 152 10.14 -8.97 2.13
N ALA A 153 8.81 -8.96 2.09
CA ALA A 153 7.98 -8.03 2.84
C ALA A 153 8.10 -8.21 4.36
N THR A 154 8.18 -7.07 5.05
CA THR A 154 8.04 -6.95 6.51
C THR A 154 6.60 -6.69 6.93
N HIS A 155 5.76 -6.20 6.00
CA HIS A 155 4.36 -5.89 6.23
C HIS A 155 3.49 -6.24 5.02
N ALA A 156 2.28 -6.70 5.29
CA ALA A 156 1.21 -6.75 4.31
C ALA A 156 -0.13 -6.37 4.96
N LYS A 157 -1.04 -5.81 4.16
CA LYS A 157 -2.41 -5.52 4.60
C LYS A 157 -3.45 -5.90 3.55
N MET A 158 -4.60 -6.40 3.98
CA MET A 158 -5.79 -6.61 3.15
C MET A 158 -6.94 -5.77 3.67
N SER A 159 -7.69 -5.13 2.78
CA SER A 159 -8.83 -4.30 3.16
C SER A 159 -9.94 -5.16 3.79
N ALA A 160 -10.69 -4.60 4.74
CA ALA A 160 -11.92 -5.20 5.23
C ALA A 160 -12.93 -5.45 4.09
N LEU A 161 -13.86 -6.38 4.31
CA LEU A 161 -14.92 -6.71 3.37
C LEU A 161 -15.90 -5.53 3.22
N GLU A 162 -16.17 -5.17 1.98
CA GLU A 162 -17.16 -4.17 1.61
C GLU A 162 -18.08 -4.74 0.51
N GLU A 163 -19.36 -4.39 0.56
CA GLU A 163 -20.35 -4.91 -0.39
C GLU A 163 -19.98 -4.52 -1.83
N ASN A 164 -20.15 -5.48 -2.75
CA ASN A 164 -19.89 -5.32 -4.18
C ASN A 164 -18.45 -4.89 -4.55
N THR A 165 -17.50 -5.04 -3.62
CA THR A 165 -16.12 -4.58 -3.79
C THR A 165 -15.14 -5.73 -3.63
N SER A 166 -14.08 -5.73 -4.44
CA SER A 166 -12.97 -6.68 -4.27
C SER A 166 -12.05 -6.22 -3.14
N HIS A 167 -11.49 -7.15 -2.37
CA HIS A 167 -10.41 -6.80 -1.45
C HIS A 167 -9.21 -6.28 -2.24
N VAL A 168 -8.55 -5.25 -1.71
CA VAL A 168 -7.19 -4.90 -2.12
C VAL A 168 -6.20 -5.51 -1.14
N VAL A 169 -5.13 -6.11 -1.67
CA VAL A 169 -4.01 -6.66 -0.91
C VAL A 169 -2.77 -5.85 -1.23
N CYS A 170 -2.12 -5.32 -0.20
CA CYS A 170 -0.91 -4.52 -0.27
C CYS A 170 0.25 -5.27 0.38
N ILE A 171 1.38 -5.42 -0.32
CA ILE A 171 2.57 -6.15 0.15
C ILE A 171 3.77 -5.22 -0.02
N TYR A 172 4.43 -4.89 1.08
CA TYR A 172 5.40 -3.80 1.14
C TYR A 172 6.84 -4.26 0.93
N ASN A 173 7.67 -3.37 0.38
CA ASN A 173 9.12 -3.44 0.42
C ASN A 173 9.68 -2.08 0.86
N ASP A 174 10.95 -2.05 1.25
CA ASP A 174 11.59 -0.95 1.98
C ASP A 174 12.04 0.21 1.08
N ASN A 175 12.34 -0.06 -0.19
CA ASN A 175 12.83 0.95 -1.13
C ASN A 175 12.27 0.80 -2.55
N PHE A 176 11.39 1.71 -2.98
CA PHE A 176 10.83 1.73 -4.34
C PHE A 176 11.82 2.19 -5.41
N LEU A 177 12.93 2.84 -5.01
CA LEU A 177 13.97 3.30 -5.92
C LEU A 177 15.01 2.21 -6.23
N ASP A 178 15.05 1.14 -5.43
CA ASP A 178 15.86 -0.04 -5.69
C ASP A 178 15.07 -0.99 -6.59
N GLU A 179 15.38 -0.97 -7.89
CA GLU A 179 14.68 -1.79 -8.88
C GLU A 179 14.83 -3.29 -8.61
N GLU A 180 15.98 -3.72 -8.11
CA GLU A 180 16.21 -5.13 -7.79
C GLU A 180 15.36 -5.54 -6.59
N GLU A 181 15.19 -4.67 -5.60
CA GLU A 181 14.28 -4.90 -4.47
C GLU A 181 12.81 -4.99 -4.93
N VAL A 182 12.39 -4.12 -5.85
CA VAL A 182 11.05 -4.16 -6.46
C VAL A 182 10.83 -5.46 -7.23
N TYR A 183 11.83 -5.95 -7.97
CA TYR A 183 11.73 -7.20 -8.71
C TYR A 183 11.80 -8.42 -7.79
N GLU A 184 12.65 -8.42 -6.77
CA GLU A 184 12.72 -9.52 -5.80
C GLU A 184 11.44 -9.61 -4.97
N SER A 185 10.89 -8.49 -4.52
CA SER A 185 9.60 -8.48 -3.83
C SER A 185 8.50 -9.12 -4.69
N GLU A 186 8.45 -8.80 -5.99
CA GLU A 186 7.54 -9.45 -6.94
C GLU A 186 7.77 -10.97 -7.02
N ARG A 187 9.01 -11.40 -7.21
CA ARG A 187 9.38 -12.82 -7.31
C ARG A 187 8.96 -13.60 -6.06
N THR A 188 9.19 -13.04 -4.87
CA THR A 188 8.79 -13.70 -3.63
C THR A 188 7.27 -13.80 -3.48
N ILE A 189 6.49 -12.83 -3.96
CA ILE A 189 5.02 -12.92 -4.03
C ILE A 189 4.59 -14.05 -4.99
N ARG A 190 5.21 -14.15 -6.17
CA ARG A 190 4.94 -15.24 -7.12
C ARG A 190 5.28 -16.61 -6.56
N SER A 191 6.31 -16.72 -5.73
CA SER A 191 6.70 -17.98 -5.05
C SER A 191 5.64 -18.55 -4.10
N LEU A 192 4.65 -17.73 -3.73
CA LEU A 192 3.48 -18.13 -2.94
C LEU A 192 2.33 -18.67 -3.81
N GLY A 193 2.49 -18.67 -5.14
CA GLY A 193 1.46 -19.11 -6.10
C GLY A 193 0.53 -18.00 -6.58
N ILE A 194 0.80 -16.73 -6.23
CA ILE A 194 -0.02 -15.59 -6.64
C ILE A 194 0.24 -15.26 -8.11
N LYS A 195 -0.77 -15.42 -8.96
CA LYS A 195 -0.67 -15.21 -10.42
C LYS A 195 -1.53 -14.06 -10.97
N CYS A 196 -2.20 -13.30 -10.11
CA CYS A 196 -2.97 -12.12 -10.51
C CYS A 196 -2.07 -10.99 -11.02
N SER A 197 -2.67 -10.01 -11.71
CA SER A 197 -1.97 -8.77 -12.06
C SER A 197 -1.58 -8.00 -10.80
N LEU A 198 -0.30 -7.64 -10.70
CA LEU A 198 0.23 -6.83 -9.61
C LEU A 198 0.49 -5.41 -10.11
N HIS A 199 0.24 -4.44 -9.25
CA HIS A 199 0.41 -3.01 -9.52
C HIS A 199 1.25 -2.38 -8.42
N TYR A 200 2.32 -1.69 -8.77
CA TYR A 200 3.25 -1.14 -7.79
C TYR A 200 3.01 0.35 -7.56
N LYS A 201 2.78 0.75 -6.31
CA LYS A 201 2.61 2.16 -5.88
C LYS A 201 3.66 2.52 -4.81
N PRO A 202 4.47 3.57 -5.03
CA PRO A 202 5.32 4.16 -3.99
C PRO A 202 4.49 4.75 -2.85
N ASP A 203 4.96 4.65 -1.60
CA ASP A 203 4.22 5.19 -0.45
C ASP A 203 4.16 6.70 -0.43
N VAL A 204 5.18 7.39 -0.98
CA VAL A 204 5.14 8.84 -1.18
C VAL A 204 3.88 9.28 -1.93
N PHE A 205 3.37 8.49 -2.89
CA PHE A 205 2.11 8.80 -3.57
C PHE A 205 0.88 8.63 -2.68
N THR A 206 0.93 7.77 -1.66
CA THR A 206 -0.16 7.65 -0.69
C THR A 206 -0.13 8.83 0.28
N TYR A 207 1.04 9.19 0.83
CA TYR A 207 1.18 10.34 1.73
C TYR A 207 0.79 11.66 1.07
N LEU A 208 1.24 11.90 -0.17
CA LEU A 208 0.95 13.14 -0.89
C LEU A 208 -0.42 13.16 -1.62
N GLY A 209 -1.30 12.17 -1.36
CA GLY A 209 -2.64 12.12 -1.95
C GLY A 209 -2.69 11.79 -3.45
N VAL A 210 -1.60 11.30 -4.06
CA VAL A 210 -1.57 10.93 -5.48
C VAL A 210 -2.31 9.61 -5.72
N TYR A 211 -3.60 9.72 -6.01
CA TYR A 211 -4.50 8.60 -6.36
C TYR A 211 -4.95 8.65 -7.83
N GLY A 212 -5.86 7.76 -8.22
CA GLY A 212 -6.51 7.84 -9.53
C GLY A 212 -7.28 9.16 -9.66
N MET A 213 -7.30 9.73 -10.87
CA MET A 213 -7.96 11.01 -11.15
C MET A 213 -7.38 12.22 -10.40
N ASN A 214 -6.13 12.14 -9.91
CA ASN A 214 -5.45 13.28 -9.33
C ASN A 214 -5.31 14.43 -10.34
N PRO A 215 -5.27 15.69 -9.87
CA PRO A 215 -5.28 16.85 -10.74
C PRO A 215 -3.97 17.06 -11.51
N TRP A 216 -2.91 16.33 -11.17
CA TRP A 216 -1.59 16.47 -11.81
C TRP A 216 -1.42 15.52 -13.00
N GLY A 217 -2.42 14.67 -13.30
CA GLY A 217 -2.33 13.68 -14.37
C GLY A 217 -1.31 12.57 -14.10
N ILE A 218 -0.79 12.46 -12.88
CA ILE A 218 0.27 11.52 -12.54
C ILE A 218 -0.31 10.13 -12.39
N ARG A 219 0.33 9.14 -13.00
CA ARG A 219 -0.09 7.75 -12.79
C ARG A 219 0.27 7.27 -11.38
N PRO A 220 -0.68 6.79 -10.55
CA PRO A 220 -0.41 6.39 -9.17
C PRO A 220 0.29 5.02 -9.04
N THR A 221 0.70 4.42 -10.16
CA THR A 221 1.40 3.12 -10.21
C THR A 221 2.57 3.21 -11.18
N ILE A 222 3.77 2.80 -10.76
CA ILE A 222 4.99 2.91 -11.56
C ILE A 222 5.51 1.59 -12.14
N TYR A 223 5.06 0.45 -11.60
CA TYR A 223 5.26 -0.86 -12.22
C TYR A 223 3.94 -1.62 -12.32
N THR A 224 3.86 -2.51 -13.31
CA THR A 224 2.84 -3.56 -13.40
C THR A 224 3.52 -4.89 -13.66
N SER A 225 3.05 -5.96 -13.02
CA SER A 225 3.49 -7.32 -13.32
C SER A 225 2.30 -8.19 -13.73
N HIS A 226 2.39 -8.78 -14.92
CA HIS A 226 1.44 -9.79 -15.38
C HIS A 226 2.11 -11.15 -15.46
N PHE A 227 1.45 -12.18 -14.94
CA PHE A 227 1.98 -13.54 -15.01
C PHE A 227 1.56 -14.19 -16.34
N ASP A 228 2.52 -14.51 -17.19
CA ASP A 228 2.30 -15.29 -18.41
C ASP A 228 2.20 -16.77 -18.03
N ILE A 229 0.97 -17.30 -18.07
CA ILE A 229 0.70 -18.69 -17.68
C ILE A 229 1.38 -19.68 -18.63
N LEU A 230 1.46 -19.37 -19.93
CA LEU A 230 2.01 -20.27 -20.94
C LEU A 230 3.54 -20.39 -20.81
N LYS A 231 4.19 -19.27 -20.47
CA LYS A 231 5.64 -19.22 -20.26
C LYS A 231 6.06 -19.46 -18.81
N ASN A 232 5.08 -19.57 -17.90
CA ASN A 232 5.28 -19.69 -16.46
C ASN A 232 6.26 -18.64 -15.89
N GLN A 233 6.10 -17.38 -16.31
CA GLN A 233 6.99 -16.28 -15.93
C GLN A 233 6.23 -14.96 -15.78
N SER A 234 6.79 -14.04 -14.98
CA SER A 234 6.27 -12.67 -14.88
C SER A 234 6.77 -11.79 -16.03
N ILE A 235 5.91 -10.87 -16.46
CA ILE A 235 6.23 -9.76 -17.37
C ILE A 235 6.05 -8.48 -16.57
N ILE A 236 7.16 -7.90 -16.11
CA ILE A 236 7.17 -6.62 -15.38
C ILE A 236 7.37 -5.48 -16.38
N ARG A 237 6.56 -4.44 -16.28
CA ARG A 237 6.66 -3.22 -17.09
C ARG A 237 6.74 -2.01 -16.18
N LYS A 238 7.71 -1.13 -16.47
CA LYS A 238 7.70 0.25 -15.98
C LYS A 238 6.56 1.00 -16.68
N ARG A 239 5.93 1.91 -15.94
CA ARG A 239 4.80 2.69 -16.43
C ARG A 239 5.25 4.13 -16.58
N ASP A 240 5.17 4.63 -17.80
CA ASP A 240 5.46 6.02 -18.11
C ASP A 240 4.30 6.92 -17.68
N GLU A 241 4.58 8.23 -17.62
CA GLU A 241 3.72 9.22 -16.95
C GLU A 241 2.36 9.42 -17.60
N HIS A 242 2.22 9.07 -18.87
CA HIS A 242 1.01 9.38 -19.62
C HIS A 242 -0.04 8.30 -19.34
N LEU A 243 -1.18 8.74 -18.80
CA LEU A 243 -2.41 7.96 -18.86
C LEU A 243 -2.74 7.81 -20.35
N ASP A 244 -2.79 6.57 -20.85
CA ASP A 244 -3.45 6.30 -22.13
C ASP A 244 -4.87 6.85 -22.00
N THR A 245 -5.14 7.94 -22.72
CA THR A 245 -6.43 8.63 -22.80
C THR A 245 -7.50 7.75 -23.45
#